data_AF-A0A1H2FZJ3-F1
#
_entry.id   AF-A0A1H2FZJ3-F1
#
_cell.length_a   1.000
_cell.length_b   1.000
_cell.length_c   1.000
_cell.angle_alpha   90.00
_cell.angle_beta   90.00
_cell.angle_gamma   90.00
#
_symmetry.space_group_name_H-M   'P 1'
#
loop_
_entity.id
_entity.type
_entity.pdbx_description
1 polymer ?
#
loop_
_entity_poly.entity_id
_entity_poly.type
_entity_poly.pdbx_seq_one_letter_code
_entity_poly.pdbx_strand_id
1 'polypeptide(L)'
;MRITVFGCFSAVMMCAAFAGPAIAQDSAAAAAARMSGAAASAPDLSPGEALRAGTRFYYAGKKKRALDSLRFAAENGHPLAAWKLGRMYSRGDGVKEDDIKAFEYFREIASNYADDSPSSPRAPFIASAFVELGSYYLTGINDSAIQPNVARAREIFSYAASYFGDADAQYHLGMLYLDDSDRDIRMAARWLKLAAKKGHLKAQARLGELLFTGDFHGFDNKVAGLMWLTVAQRRVDGTDEAWITELQERSFGLAEESVRRRSTTLAESWMQANPALIADSR
;
A
#
# COMPACT_ATOMS: atom_id res chain seq x y z
N MET A 1 73.98 20.25 -5.43
CA MET A 1 74.08 20.78 -6.81
C MET A 1 73.24 22.05 -6.89
N ARG A 2 73.68 23.01 -7.70
CA ARG A 2 73.57 24.48 -7.53
C ARG A 2 72.18 25.12 -7.39
N ILE A 3 72.16 26.21 -6.61
CA ILE A 3 71.19 27.31 -6.61
C ILE A 3 71.31 28.08 -7.93
N THR A 4 70.20 28.40 -8.59
CA THR A 4 70.10 29.49 -9.56
C THR A 4 68.70 30.08 -9.58
N VAL A 5 68.66 31.34 -10.00
CA VAL A 5 67.76 32.42 -9.64
C VAL A 5 67.24 33.09 -10.92
N PHE A 6 66.10 33.80 -10.80
CA PHE A 6 65.54 34.85 -11.67
C PHE A 6 65.01 34.49 -13.08
N GLY A 7 63.79 34.98 -13.35
CA GLY A 7 63.20 35.06 -14.69
C GLY A 7 61.83 35.74 -14.66
N CYS A 8 61.84 37.08 -14.61
CA CYS A 8 60.67 37.94 -14.77
C CYS A 8 60.41 38.14 -16.27
N PHE A 9 59.19 37.93 -16.77
CA PHE A 9 58.76 38.39 -18.10
C PHE A 9 57.29 38.85 -18.04
N SER A 10 57.10 40.16 -18.13
CA SER A 10 55.85 40.80 -18.57
C SER A 10 55.73 40.70 -20.08
N ALA A 11 54.52 40.45 -20.61
CA ALA A 11 54.06 41.04 -21.87
C ALA A 11 52.61 40.70 -22.22
N VAL A 12 51.83 41.77 -22.39
CA VAL A 12 50.90 42.01 -23.52
C VAL A 12 49.50 41.37 -23.48
N MET A 13 48.60 42.17 -22.94
CA MET A 13 47.28 42.57 -23.44
C MET A 13 46.97 42.24 -24.92
N MET A 14 45.91 41.47 -25.18
CA MET A 14 45.20 41.52 -26.45
C MET A 14 43.69 41.31 -26.23
N CYS A 15 42.93 42.36 -26.50
CA CYS A 15 41.48 42.36 -26.57
C CYS A 15 40.99 41.49 -27.73
N ALA A 16 39.94 40.70 -27.50
CA ALA A 16 39.01 40.29 -28.53
C ALA A 16 37.60 40.24 -27.93
N ALA A 17 36.79 41.23 -28.28
CA ALA A 17 35.36 41.23 -28.03
C ALA A 17 34.68 40.26 -29.01
N PHE A 18 33.83 39.38 -28.51
CA PHE A 18 32.80 38.74 -29.31
C PHE A 18 31.46 38.92 -28.61
N ALA A 19 30.51 39.47 -29.36
CA ALA A 19 29.14 39.74 -28.96
C ALA A 19 28.20 38.64 -29.51
N GLY A 20 27.22 38.25 -28.67
CA GLY A 20 25.95 37.64 -29.08
C GLY A 20 25.74 36.16 -28.69
N PRO A 21 24.49 35.69 -28.54
CA PRO A 21 23.36 36.27 -27.81
C PRO A 21 22.88 35.35 -26.66
N ALA A 22 22.02 35.90 -25.79
CA ALA A 22 21.27 35.18 -24.77
C ALA A 22 20.09 34.38 -25.38
N ILE A 23 19.47 33.50 -24.55
CA ILE A 23 18.23 32.69 -24.77
C ILE A 23 18.55 31.27 -25.29
N ALA A 24 18.05 30.14 -24.78
CA ALA A 24 17.02 29.81 -23.79
C ALA A 24 17.43 28.54 -23.01
N GLN A 25 17.17 28.54 -21.71
CA GLN A 25 16.91 27.30 -20.98
C GLN A 25 15.52 26.83 -21.40
N ASP A 26 15.46 25.88 -22.33
CA ASP A 26 14.19 25.31 -22.78
C ASP A 26 13.71 24.25 -21.77
N SER A 27 12.91 24.76 -20.83
CA SER A 27 11.56 24.27 -20.52
C SER A 27 11.36 22.86 -19.94
N ALA A 28 11.86 22.63 -18.72
CA ALA A 28 11.16 21.79 -17.74
C ALA A 28 9.79 22.39 -17.29
N ALA A 29 9.53 23.66 -17.64
CA ALA A 29 8.28 24.37 -17.36
C ALA A 29 7.18 24.15 -18.43
N ALA A 30 7.49 23.57 -19.59
CA ALA A 30 6.50 23.40 -20.66
C ALA A 30 5.63 22.13 -20.54
N ALA A 31 6.00 21.18 -19.66
CA ALA A 31 5.19 20.00 -19.39
C ALA A 31 4.11 20.22 -18.32
N ALA A 32 4.22 21.27 -17.50
CA ALA A 32 3.25 21.61 -16.45
C ALA A 32 2.10 22.52 -16.94
N ALA A 33 2.17 23.04 -18.18
CA ALA A 33 1.30 24.12 -18.65
C ALA A 33 0.20 23.71 -19.67
N ARG A 34 -0.02 22.41 -19.93
CA ARG A 34 -1.06 21.95 -20.89
C ARG A 34 -2.24 21.19 -20.27
N MET A 35 -2.58 21.50 -19.02
CA MET A 35 -3.87 21.13 -18.43
C MET A 35 -4.61 22.33 -17.80
N SER A 36 -4.60 23.50 -18.44
CA SER A 36 -5.53 24.59 -18.09
C SER A 36 -6.79 24.54 -18.97
N GLY A 37 -7.55 23.46 -18.84
CA GLY A 37 -8.99 23.55 -19.10
C GLY A 37 -9.60 24.31 -17.93
N ALA A 38 -9.81 25.61 -18.10
CA ALA A 38 -10.36 26.50 -17.09
C ALA A 38 -11.71 25.97 -16.56
N ALA A 39 -11.66 25.21 -15.46
CA ALA A 39 -12.81 24.95 -14.63
C ALA A 39 -13.09 26.23 -13.85
N ALA A 40 -14.33 26.71 -13.94
CA ALA A 40 -14.85 27.83 -13.18
C ALA A 40 -14.33 27.78 -11.74
N SER A 41 -13.73 28.87 -11.27
CA SER A 41 -13.17 29.03 -9.94
C SER A 41 -14.19 28.51 -8.92
N ALA A 42 -13.90 27.34 -8.36
CA ALA A 42 -14.61 26.83 -7.20
C ALA A 42 -14.59 27.94 -6.13
N PRO A 43 -15.64 28.09 -5.30
CA PRO A 43 -15.59 29.02 -4.18
C PRO A 43 -14.31 28.77 -3.38
N ASP A 44 -13.75 29.81 -2.75
CA ASP A 44 -12.51 29.81 -1.92
C ASP A 44 -12.56 28.75 -0.80
N LEU A 45 -12.56 27.48 -1.17
CA LEU A 45 -12.64 26.33 -0.31
C LEU A 45 -11.21 25.97 0.04
N SER A 46 -10.90 25.92 1.33
CA SER A 46 -9.65 25.32 1.77
C SER A 46 -9.57 23.85 1.30
N PRO A 47 -8.37 23.28 1.14
CA PRO A 47 -8.20 21.87 0.74
C PRO A 47 -8.96 20.90 1.64
N GLY A 48 -9.03 21.19 2.95
CA GLY A 48 -9.79 20.40 3.92
C GLY A 48 -11.31 20.51 3.74
N GLU A 49 -11.83 21.68 3.35
CA GLU A 49 -13.26 21.84 3.03
C GLU A 49 -13.63 21.14 1.73
N ALA A 50 -12.76 21.22 0.72
CA ALA A 50 -12.91 20.49 -0.53
C ALA A 50 -12.92 18.97 -0.30
N LEU A 51 -12.01 18.44 0.54
CA LEU A 51 -12.06 17.02 0.93
C LEU A 51 -13.40 16.67 1.60
N ARG A 52 -13.85 17.47 2.59
CA ARG A 52 -15.11 17.23 3.29
C ARG A 52 -16.29 17.23 2.32
N ALA A 53 -16.34 18.21 1.42
CA ALA A 53 -17.36 18.29 0.38
C ALA A 53 -17.31 17.09 -0.56
N GLY A 54 -16.12 16.73 -1.07
CA GLY A 54 -15.92 15.59 -1.96
C GLY A 54 -16.34 14.27 -1.32
N THR A 55 -15.96 14.06 -0.06
CA THR A 55 -16.35 12.87 0.70
C THR A 55 -17.87 12.79 0.92
N ARG A 56 -18.52 13.92 1.23
CA ARG A 56 -19.99 13.98 1.33
C ARG A 56 -20.66 13.68 -0.01
N PHE A 57 -20.17 14.24 -1.11
CA PHE A 57 -20.72 13.95 -2.44
C PHE A 57 -20.54 12.48 -2.82
N TYR A 58 -19.40 11.90 -2.46
CA TYR A 58 -19.09 10.50 -2.73
C TYR A 58 -20.12 9.58 -2.06
N TYR A 59 -20.33 9.74 -0.74
CA TYR A 59 -21.30 8.92 0.00
C TYR A 59 -22.76 9.22 -0.35
N ALA A 60 -23.04 10.42 -0.90
CA ALA A 60 -24.34 10.74 -1.47
C ALA A 60 -24.55 10.18 -2.89
N GLY A 61 -23.64 9.36 -3.42
CA GLY A 61 -23.70 8.80 -4.77
C GLY A 61 -23.41 9.80 -5.90
N LYS A 62 -23.09 11.06 -5.58
CA LYS A 62 -22.80 12.13 -6.54
C LYS A 62 -21.32 12.08 -6.97
N LYS A 63 -20.90 10.92 -7.50
CA LYS A 63 -19.48 10.58 -7.74
C LYS A 63 -18.75 11.58 -8.66
N LYS A 64 -19.42 12.12 -9.68
CA LYS A 64 -18.83 13.17 -10.55
C LYS A 64 -18.48 14.45 -9.78
N ARG A 65 -19.39 14.95 -8.92
CA ARG A 65 -19.10 16.13 -8.09
C ARG A 65 -18.05 15.84 -7.02
N ALA A 66 -18.04 14.60 -6.51
CA ALA A 66 -17.00 14.16 -5.60
C ALA A 66 -15.62 14.23 -6.25
N LEU A 67 -15.51 13.80 -7.52
CA LEU A 67 -14.26 13.83 -8.27
C LEU A 67 -13.62 15.21 -8.29
N ASP A 68 -14.38 16.25 -8.64
CA ASP A 68 -13.85 17.62 -8.77
C ASP A 68 -13.35 18.15 -7.42
N SER A 69 -14.13 17.93 -6.35
CA SER A 69 -13.78 18.37 -5.00
C SER A 69 -12.58 17.61 -4.43
N LEU A 70 -12.51 16.29 -4.69
CA LEU A 70 -11.39 15.45 -4.27
C LEU A 70 -10.12 15.80 -5.05
N ARG A 71 -10.23 16.06 -6.35
CA ARG A 71 -9.10 16.46 -7.19
C ARG A 71 -8.47 17.75 -6.68
N PHE A 72 -9.29 18.77 -6.43
CA PHE A 72 -8.80 20.02 -5.85
C PHE A 72 -8.09 19.78 -4.52
N ALA A 73 -8.66 18.97 -3.62
CA ALA A 73 -8.03 18.68 -2.33
C ALA A 73 -6.70 17.91 -2.49
N ALA A 74 -6.62 16.97 -3.43
CA ALA A 74 -5.41 16.20 -3.72
C ALA A 74 -4.29 17.09 -4.29
N GLU A 75 -4.60 17.91 -5.29
CA GLU A 75 -3.67 18.87 -5.92
C GLU A 75 -3.11 19.89 -4.90
N ASN A 76 -3.83 20.11 -3.80
CA ASN A 76 -3.42 20.99 -2.71
C ASN A 76 -2.88 20.20 -1.49
N GLY A 77 -2.33 19.00 -1.71
CA GLY A 77 -1.54 18.26 -0.71
C GLY A 77 -2.35 17.52 0.34
N HIS A 78 -3.59 17.11 0.06
CA HIS A 78 -4.37 16.28 0.97
C HIS A 78 -4.23 14.78 0.62
N PRO A 79 -3.45 13.97 1.38
CA PRO A 79 -3.16 12.58 1.03
C PRO A 79 -4.41 11.69 1.01
N LEU A 80 -5.36 11.91 1.92
CA LEU A 80 -6.65 11.20 1.91
C LEU A 80 -7.43 11.44 0.61
N ALA A 81 -7.40 12.65 0.05
CA ALA A 81 -8.09 12.93 -1.20
C ALA A 81 -7.41 12.21 -2.37
N ALA A 82 -6.08 12.28 -2.46
CA ALA A 82 -5.29 11.54 -3.44
C ALA A 82 -5.53 10.03 -3.35
N TRP A 83 -5.52 9.47 -2.13
CA TRP A 83 -5.75 8.04 -1.88
C TRP A 83 -7.15 7.64 -2.37
N LYS A 84 -8.15 8.47 -2.07
CA LYS A 84 -9.54 8.23 -2.48
C LYS A 84 -9.69 8.28 -4.00
N LEU A 85 -9.00 9.20 -4.68
CA LEU A 85 -8.96 9.25 -6.15
C LEU A 85 -8.28 8.01 -6.73
N GLY A 86 -7.14 7.60 -6.17
CA GLY A 86 -6.46 6.37 -6.60
C GLY A 86 -7.38 5.15 -6.54
N ARG A 87 -8.12 5.00 -5.43
CA ARG A 87 -9.13 3.94 -5.25
C ARG A 87 -10.35 4.07 -6.16
N MET A 88 -10.74 5.29 -6.53
CA MET A 88 -11.81 5.49 -7.50
C MET A 88 -11.37 5.04 -8.90
N TYR A 89 -10.15 5.38 -9.32
CA TYR A 89 -9.62 4.97 -10.62
C TYR A 89 -9.32 3.46 -10.69
N SER A 90 -8.80 2.83 -9.63
CA SER A 90 -8.51 1.39 -9.65
C SER A 90 -9.76 0.49 -9.72
N ARG A 91 -10.94 1.04 -9.42
CA ARG A 91 -12.21 0.29 -9.40
C ARG A 91 -13.25 0.79 -10.40
N GLY A 92 -12.91 1.82 -11.18
CA GLY A 92 -13.88 2.52 -12.02
C GLY A 92 -15.07 3.09 -11.22
N ASP A 93 -14.83 3.54 -9.99
CA ASP A 93 -15.90 3.96 -9.08
C ASP A 93 -16.36 5.40 -9.38
N GLY A 94 -17.30 5.53 -10.32
CA GLY A 94 -17.78 6.84 -10.79
C GLY A 94 -16.86 7.52 -11.80
N VAL A 95 -15.80 6.84 -12.21
CA VAL A 95 -14.87 7.17 -13.30
C VAL A 95 -14.66 5.93 -14.16
N LYS A 96 -14.09 6.08 -15.36
CA LYS A 96 -13.57 4.92 -16.08
C LYS A 96 -12.38 4.35 -15.31
N GLU A 97 -12.33 3.04 -15.16
CA GLU A 97 -11.19 2.35 -14.57
C GLU A 97 -9.90 2.72 -15.31
N ASP A 98 -8.86 3.04 -14.54
CA ASP A 98 -7.58 3.56 -15.05
C ASP A 98 -6.49 3.26 -14.02
N ASP A 99 -5.90 2.07 -14.11
CA ASP A 99 -4.84 1.62 -13.21
C ASP A 99 -3.59 2.49 -13.25
N ILE A 100 -3.30 3.12 -14.39
CA ILE A 100 -2.17 4.04 -14.51
C ILE A 100 -2.40 5.27 -13.65
N LYS A 101 -3.58 5.89 -13.74
CA LYS A 101 -3.92 7.02 -12.85
C LYS A 101 -3.94 6.61 -11.39
N ALA A 102 -4.47 5.43 -11.07
CA ALA A 102 -4.48 4.93 -9.70
C ALA A 102 -3.06 4.78 -9.16
N PHE A 103 -2.18 4.13 -9.93
CA PHE A 103 -0.76 3.99 -9.63
C PHE A 103 -0.08 5.35 -9.41
N GLU A 104 -0.36 6.34 -10.25
CA GLU A 104 0.21 7.69 -10.11
C GLU A 104 -0.18 8.35 -8.79
N TYR A 105 -1.46 8.28 -8.37
CA TYR A 105 -1.90 8.81 -7.08
C TYR A 105 -1.23 8.09 -5.90
N PHE A 106 -1.13 6.76 -5.94
CA PHE A 106 -0.48 6.02 -4.86
C PHE A 106 1.02 6.28 -4.80
N ARG A 107 1.69 6.38 -5.96
CA ARG A 107 3.10 6.76 -6.07
C ARG A 107 3.35 8.16 -5.53
N GLU A 108 2.48 9.12 -5.83
CA GLU A 108 2.59 10.49 -5.32
C GLU A 108 2.52 10.50 -3.78
N ILE A 109 1.57 9.76 -3.19
CA ILE A 109 1.46 9.66 -1.74
C ILE A 109 2.72 9.04 -1.13
N ALA A 110 3.18 7.92 -1.70
CA ALA A 110 4.40 7.25 -1.25
C ALA A 110 5.63 8.17 -1.37
N SER A 111 5.70 9.03 -2.38
CA SER A 111 6.81 9.97 -2.57
C SER A 111 6.78 11.14 -1.60
N ASN A 112 5.59 11.69 -1.33
CA ASN A 112 5.46 12.95 -0.59
C ASN A 112 5.31 12.74 0.93
N TYR A 113 4.89 11.55 1.35
CA TYR A 113 4.53 11.26 2.74
C TYR A 113 5.20 10.00 3.30
N ALA A 114 6.28 9.49 2.68
CA ALA A 114 7.02 8.35 3.22
C ALA A 114 7.43 8.60 4.67
N ASP A 115 8.08 9.73 4.96
CA ASP A 115 8.66 10.03 6.27
C ASP A 115 7.63 10.51 7.32
N ASP A 116 6.33 10.45 7.02
CA ASP A 116 5.29 10.79 7.99
C ASP A 116 5.28 9.80 9.15
N SER A 117 5.03 10.32 10.36
CA SER A 117 4.92 9.46 11.54
C SER A 117 3.86 8.37 11.36
N PRO A 118 4.15 7.11 11.74
CA PRO A 118 3.18 6.02 11.70
C PRO A 118 2.04 6.18 12.70
N SER A 119 2.17 7.11 13.66
CA SER A 119 1.09 7.51 14.58
C SER A 119 0.23 8.67 14.09
N SER A 120 0.53 9.22 12.91
CA SER A 120 -0.22 10.37 12.38
C SER A 120 -1.65 9.95 11.99
N PRO A 121 -2.65 10.87 12.04
CA PRO A 121 -4.01 10.57 11.61
C PRO A 121 -4.14 10.14 10.14
N ARG A 122 -3.11 10.41 9.31
CA ARG A 122 -3.07 10.06 7.89
C ARG A 122 -2.28 8.79 7.59
N ALA A 123 -1.57 8.23 8.57
CA ALA A 123 -0.75 7.03 8.42
C ALA A 123 -1.50 5.84 7.78
N PRO A 124 -2.77 5.55 8.11
CA PRO A 124 -3.49 4.44 7.47
C PRO A 124 -3.65 4.61 5.95
N PHE A 125 -3.87 5.84 5.47
CA PHE A 125 -4.03 6.11 4.04
C PHE A 125 -2.70 6.06 3.30
N ILE A 126 -1.63 6.51 3.96
CA ILE A 126 -0.27 6.44 3.41
C ILE A 126 0.16 4.97 3.30
N ALA A 127 -0.03 4.20 4.37
CA ALA A 127 0.32 2.79 4.39
C ALA A 127 -0.50 2.00 3.37
N SER A 128 -1.80 2.26 3.25
CA SER A 128 -2.64 1.69 2.20
C SER A 128 -2.16 2.08 0.80
N ALA A 129 -1.72 3.33 0.56
CA ALA A 129 -1.13 3.71 -0.72
C ALA A 129 0.14 2.93 -1.04
N PHE A 130 1.00 2.66 -0.05
CA PHE A 130 2.15 1.76 -0.24
C PHE A 130 1.70 0.34 -0.59
N VAL A 131 0.66 -0.20 0.06
CA VAL A 131 0.14 -1.54 -0.26
C VAL A 131 -0.39 -1.63 -1.70
N GLU A 132 -1.18 -0.65 -2.12
CA GLU A 132 -1.72 -0.61 -3.49
C GLU A 132 -0.59 -0.46 -4.51
N LEU A 133 0.40 0.39 -4.23
CA LEU A 133 1.59 0.56 -5.06
C LEU A 133 2.41 -0.75 -5.17
N GLY A 134 2.61 -1.43 -4.04
CA GLY A 134 3.29 -2.74 -4.00
C GLY A 134 2.53 -3.78 -4.82
N SER A 135 1.20 -3.78 -4.77
CA SER A 135 0.34 -4.69 -5.53
C SER A 135 0.44 -4.46 -7.04
N TYR A 136 0.52 -3.20 -7.48
CA TYR A 136 0.80 -2.89 -8.88
C TYR A 136 2.20 -3.36 -9.31
N TYR A 137 3.21 -3.25 -8.45
CA TYR A 137 4.51 -3.85 -8.77
C TYR A 137 4.51 -5.37 -8.75
N LEU A 138 3.63 -6.05 -7.98
CA LEU A 138 3.53 -7.51 -8.06
C LEU A 138 2.98 -7.99 -9.40
N THR A 139 1.95 -7.30 -9.88
CA THR A 139 1.12 -7.77 -11.01
C THR A 139 1.48 -7.10 -12.33
N GLY A 140 2.12 -5.94 -12.29
CA GLY A 140 2.25 -5.04 -13.44
C GLY A 140 0.92 -4.39 -13.81
N ILE A 141 0.96 -3.50 -14.80
CA ILE A 141 -0.24 -2.93 -15.42
C ILE A 141 -0.16 -3.23 -16.91
N ASN A 142 -1.20 -3.88 -17.43
CA ASN A 142 -1.29 -4.27 -18.84
C ASN A 142 -1.16 -3.05 -19.77
N ASP A 143 -0.55 -3.27 -20.94
CA ASP A 143 -0.32 -2.24 -21.96
C ASP A 143 0.43 -0.99 -21.46
N SER A 144 1.32 -1.16 -20.46
CA SER A 144 2.06 -0.06 -19.85
C SER A 144 3.55 -0.36 -19.61
N ALA A 145 4.28 0.67 -19.20
CA ALA A 145 5.67 0.55 -18.76
C ALA A 145 5.83 -0.04 -17.35
N ILE A 146 4.75 -0.16 -16.57
CA ILE A 146 4.78 -0.75 -15.23
C ILE A 146 4.68 -2.26 -15.38
N GLN A 147 5.85 -2.91 -15.41
CA GLN A 147 5.95 -4.37 -15.48
C GLN A 147 6.04 -5.01 -14.09
N PRO A 148 5.69 -6.30 -13.93
CA PRO A 148 5.89 -7.02 -12.67
C PRO A 148 7.33 -6.93 -12.19
N ASN A 149 7.49 -6.56 -10.92
CA ASN A 149 8.75 -6.45 -10.22
C ASN A 149 8.56 -6.86 -8.75
N VAL A 150 8.70 -8.18 -8.50
CA VAL A 150 8.55 -8.78 -7.17
C VAL A 150 9.54 -8.20 -6.16
N ALA A 151 10.77 -7.89 -6.57
CA ALA A 151 11.77 -7.30 -5.68
C ALA A 151 11.31 -5.92 -5.18
N ARG A 152 10.82 -5.07 -6.09
CA ARG A 152 10.30 -3.75 -5.73
C ARG A 152 9.05 -3.83 -4.86
N ALA A 153 8.14 -4.75 -5.18
CA ALA A 153 6.97 -5.00 -4.34
C ALA A 153 7.37 -5.45 -2.92
N ARG A 154 8.34 -6.35 -2.80
CA ARG A 154 8.88 -6.80 -1.50
C ARG A 154 9.44 -5.64 -0.68
N GLU A 155 10.21 -4.75 -1.29
CA GLU A 155 10.73 -3.54 -0.62
C GLU A 155 9.59 -2.67 -0.07
N ILE A 156 8.58 -2.40 -0.91
CA ILE A 156 7.43 -1.56 -0.56
C ILE A 156 6.61 -2.18 0.57
N PHE A 157 6.28 -3.48 0.48
CA PHE A 157 5.55 -4.16 1.54
C PHE A 157 6.39 -4.26 2.82
N SER A 158 7.71 -4.49 2.71
CA SER A 158 8.61 -4.49 3.88
C SER A 158 8.55 -3.16 4.62
N TYR A 159 8.57 -2.05 3.88
CA TYR A 159 8.44 -0.73 4.47
C TYR A 159 7.07 -0.52 5.15
N ALA A 160 5.97 -0.74 4.43
CA ALA A 160 4.62 -0.57 5.00
C ALA A 160 4.33 -1.51 6.18
N ALA A 161 4.83 -2.75 6.13
CA ALA A 161 4.64 -3.75 7.18
C ALA A 161 5.45 -3.45 8.45
N SER A 162 6.66 -2.90 8.31
CA SER A 162 7.56 -2.64 9.45
C SER A 162 7.41 -1.24 10.04
N TYR A 163 7.31 -0.21 9.18
CA TYR A 163 7.28 1.18 9.61
C TYR A 163 5.87 1.61 10.03
N PHE A 164 4.87 1.38 9.17
CA PHE A 164 3.47 1.71 9.47
C PHE A 164 2.75 0.59 10.22
N GLY A 165 3.27 -0.63 10.19
CA GLY A 165 2.57 -1.77 10.75
C GLY A 165 1.25 -2.00 10.04
N ASP A 166 1.18 -1.86 8.73
CA ASP A 166 -0.05 -2.13 8.00
C ASP A 166 -0.34 -3.64 7.91
N ALA A 167 -1.59 -4.04 8.13
CA ALA A 167 -1.95 -5.45 8.20
C ALA A 167 -1.96 -6.12 6.82
N ASP A 168 -2.39 -5.40 5.76
CA ASP A 168 -2.38 -5.89 4.39
C ASP A 168 -0.93 -6.02 3.89
N ALA A 169 -0.06 -5.04 4.20
CA ALA A 169 1.37 -5.12 3.90
C ALA A 169 2.03 -6.33 4.58
N GLN A 170 1.71 -6.56 5.86
CA GLN A 170 2.21 -7.72 6.62
C GLN A 170 1.73 -9.04 6.01
N TYR A 171 0.48 -9.08 5.52
CA TYR A 171 -0.04 -10.23 4.78
C TYR A 171 0.72 -10.45 3.46
N HIS A 172 0.82 -9.43 2.61
CA HIS A 172 1.52 -9.53 1.32
C HIS A 172 2.98 -9.93 1.47
N LEU A 173 3.68 -9.35 2.45
CA LEU A 173 5.06 -9.72 2.74
C LEU A 173 5.16 -11.18 3.22
N GLY A 174 4.22 -11.63 4.06
CA GLY A 174 4.12 -13.03 4.47
C GLY A 174 3.93 -13.98 3.29
N MET A 175 3.06 -13.62 2.34
CA MET A 175 2.84 -14.39 1.10
C MET A 175 4.08 -14.43 0.21
N LEU A 176 4.81 -13.32 0.07
CA LEU A 176 6.07 -13.31 -0.70
C LEU A 176 7.11 -14.29 -0.16
N TYR A 177 7.23 -14.43 1.16
CA TYR A 177 8.09 -15.45 1.76
C TYR A 177 7.62 -16.89 1.53
N LEU A 178 6.35 -17.10 1.17
CA LEU A 178 5.79 -18.41 0.78
C LEU A 178 5.90 -18.70 -0.71
N ASP A 179 6.00 -17.67 -1.56
CA ASP A 179 6.02 -17.83 -3.01
C ASP A 179 7.44 -17.94 -3.60
N ASP A 180 8.47 -17.51 -2.87
CA ASP A 180 9.86 -17.61 -3.32
C ASP A 180 10.35 -19.07 -3.51
N SER A 181 11.31 -19.29 -4.42
CA SER A 181 11.95 -20.60 -4.62
C SER A 181 12.64 -21.13 -3.35
N ASP A 182 13.08 -20.22 -2.48
CA ASP A 182 13.70 -20.48 -1.17
C ASP A 182 12.76 -20.08 -0.03
N ARG A 183 11.53 -20.64 -0.04
CA ARG A 183 10.46 -20.31 0.92
C ARG A 183 10.97 -20.25 2.35
N ASP A 184 10.77 -19.12 3.03
CA ASP A 184 11.03 -18.98 4.46
C ASP A 184 9.71 -19.02 5.23
N ILE A 185 9.24 -20.24 5.51
CA ILE A 185 8.00 -20.51 6.23
C ILE A 185 7.99 -19.85 7.61
N ARG A 186 9.15 -19.71 8.26
CA ARG A 186 9.24 -19.09 9.59
C ARG A 186 9.02 -17.58 9.50
N MET A 187 9.63 -16.93 8.51
CA MET A 187 9.41 -15.50 8.25
C MET A 187 7.98 -15.22 7.80
N ALA A 188 7.43 -16.06 6.92
CA ALA A 188 6.03 -15.98 6.52
C ALA A 188 5.10 -16.05 7.74
N ALA A 189 5.26 -17.06 8.60
CA ALA A 189 4.44 -17.21 9.81
C ALA A 189 4.58 -16.02 10.78
N ARG A 190 5.76 -15.41 10.89
CA ARG A 190 5.97 -14.20 11.71
C ARG A 190 5.14 -13.03 11.20
N TRP A 191 5.21 -12.74 9.91
CA TRP A 191 4.47 -11.63 9.30
C TRP A 191 2.96 -11.88 9.30
N LEU A 192 2.53 -13.08 8.91
CA LEU A 192 1.12 -13.49 8.96
C LEU A 192 0.56 -13.43 10.38
N LYS A 193 1.34 -13.76 11.42
CA LYS A 193 0.93 -13.62 12.82
C LYS A 193 0.70 -12.17 13.24
N LEU A 194 1.49 -11.22 12.72
CA LEU A 194 1.27 -9.79 13.00
C LEU A 194 -0.03 -9.30 12.34
N ALA A 195 -0.27 -9.66 11.07
CA ALA A 195 -1.49 -9.32 10.35
C ALA A 195 -2.74 -10.00 10.97
N ALA A 196 -2.65 -11.28 11.32
CA ALA A 196 -3.74 -12.05 11.91
C ALA A 196 -4.22 -11.49 13.25
N LYS A 197 -3.28 -11.01 14.08
CA LYS A 197 -3.58 -10.34 15.35
C LYS A 197 -4.31 -9.00 15.17
N LYS A 198 -4.13 -8.34 14.02
CA LYS A 198 -4.85 -7.12 13.64
C LYS A 198 -6.18 -7.42 12.93
N GLY A 199 -6.59 -8.69 12.88
CA GLY A 199 -7.87 -9.06 12.29
C GLY A 199 -7.83 -9.24 10.78
N HIS A 200 -6.67 -9.28 10.13
CA HIS A 200 -6.61 -9.52 8.69
C HIS A 200 -7.08 -10.93 8.35
N LEU A 201 -8.20 -11.05 7.63
CA LEU A 201 -8.92 -12.30 7.38
C LEU A 201 -8.06 -13.37 6.70
N LYS A 202 -7.46 -13.04 5.54
CA LYS A 202 -6.60 -13.99 4.80
C LYS A 202 -5.35 -14.39 5.58
N ALA A 203 -4.77 -13.48 6.36
CA ALA A 203 -3.61 -13.79 7.19
C ALA A 203 -3.95 -14.76 8.33
N GLN A 204 -5.14 -14.63 8.94
CA GLN A 204 -5.64 -15.61 9.91
C GLN A 204 -5.75 -16.99 9.25
N ALA A 205 -6.35 -17.07 8.06
CA ALA A 205 -6.48 -18.33 7.34
C ALA A 205 -5.13 -18.94 6.95
N ARG A 206 -4.22 -18.15 6.36
CA ARG A 206 -2.88 -18.63 5.93
C ARG A 206 -1.98 -18.99 7.10
N LEU A 207 -2.00 -18.22 8.20
CA LEU A 207 -1.30 -18.62 9.43
C LEU A 207 -1.87 -19.92 9.98
N GLY A 208 -3.20 -20.05 9.95
CA GLY A 208 -3.92 -21.24 10.36
C GLY A 208 -3.47 -22.48 9.60
N GLU A 209 -3.39 -22.37 8.28
CA GLU A 209 -2.85 -23.39 7.37
C GLU A 209 -1.42 -23.78 7.75
N LEU A 210 -0.51 -22.81 7.83
CA LEU A 210 0.89 -23.07 8.14
C LEU A 210 1.05 -23.80 9.48
N LEU A 211 0.33 -23.38 10.51
CA LEU A 211 0.42 -23.98 11.84
C LEU A 211 -0.24 -25.36 11.95
N PHE A 212 -1.25 -25.65 11.11
CA PHE A 212 -1.99 -26.90 11.15
C PHE A 212 -1.41 -27.99 10.23
N THR A 213 -1.10 -27.62 8.98
CA THR A 213 -0.61 -28.54 7.94
C THR A 213 0.85 -28.34 7.56
N GLY A 214 1.44 -27.18 7.87
CA GLY A 214 2.83 -26.88 7.51
C GLY A 214 3.85 -27.56 8.43
N ASP A 215 5.10 -27.09 8.35
CA ASP A 215 6.25 -27.67 9.06
C ASP A 215 6.23 -27.42 10.59
N PHE A 216 5.23 -26.68 11.08
CA PHE A 216 5.05 -26.43 12.50
C PHE A 216 4.38 -27.62 13.18
N HIS A 217 5.18 -28.59 13.61
CA HIS A 217 4.68 -29.77 14.30
C HIS A 217 4.31 -29.49 15.75
N GLY A 218 3.47 -30.37 16.33
CA GLY A 218 3.10 -30.35 17.74
C GLY A 218 1.64 -29.99 18.00
N PHE A 219 1.14 -30.46 19.14
CA PHE A 219 -0.25 -30.31 19.54
C PHE A 219 -0.68 -28.84 19.62
N ASP A 220 0.12 -27.99 20.26
CA ASP A 220 -0.22 -26.58 20.43
C ASP A 220 -0.25 -25.80 19.11
N ASN A 221 0.61 -26.15 18.14
CA ASN A 221 0.60 -25.54 16.81
C ASN A 221 -0.66 -25.95 16.04
N LYS A 222 -1.06 -27.23 16.06
CA LYS A 222 -2.32 -27.67 15.46
C LYS A 222 -3.54 -26.98 16.09
N VAL A 223 -3.55 -26.84 17.42
CA VAL A 223 -4.61 -26.12 18.14
C VAL A 223 -4.66 -24.66 17.72
N ALA A 224 -3.52 -23.96 17.68
CA ALA A 224 -3.45 -22.56 17.27
C ALA A 224 -3.82 -22.38 15.78
N GLY A 225 -3.39 -23.31 14.92
CA GLY A 225 -3.70 -23.29 13.50
C GLY A 225 -5.19 -23.43 13.23
N LEU A 226 -5.82 -24.46 13.81
CA LEU A 226 -7.26 -24.67 13.67
C LEU A 226 -8.08 -23.55 14.34
N MET A 227 -7.55 -22.93 15.39
CA MET A 227 -8.16 -21.77 16.03
C MET A 227 -8.21 -20.58 15.06
N TRP A 228 -7.09 -20.22 14.42
CA TRP A 228 -7.06 -19.11 13.46
C TRP A 228 -7.94 -19.38 12.23
N LEU A 229 -7.97 -20.61 11.72
CA LEU A 229 -8.90 -21.02 10.65
C LEU A 229 -10.36 -20.82 11.07
N THR A 230 -10.71 -21.21 12.30
CA THR A 230 -12.08 -21.05 12.84
C THR A 230 -12.46 -19.59 13.02
N VAL A 231 -11.53 -18.75 13.50
CA VAL A 231 -11.74 -17.29 13.59
C VAL A 231 -11.96 -16.68 12.20
N ALA A 232 -11.16 -17.08 11.20
CA ALA A 232 -11.29 -16.58 9.84
C ALA A 232 -12.62 -17.00 9.20
N GLN A 233 -12.95 -18.29 9.23
CA GLN A 233 -14.19 -18.84 8.65
C GLN A 233 -15.44 -18.13 9.17
N ARG A 234 -15.53 -17.86 10.48
CA ARG A 234 -16.70 -17.19 11.09
C ARG A 234 -16.93 -15.75 10.63
N ARG A 235 -15.97 -15.17 9.89
CA ARG A 235 -15.99 -13.81 9.34
C ARG A 235 -16.00 -13.80 7.81
N VAL A 236 -16.06 -14.97 7.17
CA VAL A 236 -16.18 -15.06 5.71
C VAL A 236 -17.60 -14.64 5.34
N ASP A 237 -17.69 -13.54 4.61
CA ASP A 237 -18.94 -13.05 4.01
C ASP A 237 -18.80 -13.13 2.47
N GLY A 238 -19.80 -13.70 1.80
CA GLY A 238 -19.80 -13.86 0.33
C GLY A 238 -18.96 -15.02 -0.21
N THR A 239 -18.70 -15.02 -1.52
CA THR A 239 -18.07 -16.14 -2.24
C THR A 239 -16.57 -15.99 -2.46
N ASP A 240 -16.03 -14.77 -2.44
CA ASP A 240 -14.64 -14.49 -2.82
C ASP A 240 -13.62 -15.18 -1.89
N GLU A 241 -14.01 -15.41 -0.64
CA GLU A 241 -13.17 -16.05 0.38
C GLU A 241 -13.64 -17.46 0.75
N ALA A 242 -14.45 -18.11 -0.10
CA ALA A 242 -14.98 -19.46 0.13
C ALA A 242 -13.87 -20.52 0.37
N TRP A 243 -12.67 -20.29 -0.17
CA TRP A 243 -11.50 -21.15 0.05
C TRP A 243 -11.11 -21.24 1.54
N ILE A 244 -11.40 -20.21 2.35
CA ILE A 244 -11.14 -20.21 3.80
C ILE A 244 -12.07 -21.21 4.50
N THR A 245 -13.34 -21.25 4.10
CA THR A 245 -14.33 -22.19 4.64
C THR A 245 -13.93 -23.63 4.31
N GLU A 246 -13.59 -23.90 3.04
CA GLU A 246 -13.15 -25.23 2.62
C GLU A 246 -11.89 -25.68 3.36
N LEU A 247 -10.91 -24.77 3.50
CA LEU A 247 -9.68 -25.04 4.24
C LEU A 247 -9.97 -25.34 5.71
N GLN A 248 -10.83 -24.55 6.36
CA GLN A 248 -11.21 -24.79 7.76
C GLN A 248 -11.91 -26.14 7.92
N GLU A 249 -12.87 -26.48 7.06
CA GLU A 249 -13.63 -27.73 7.15
C GLU A 249 -12.73 -28.94 6.95
N ARG A 250 -11.83 -28.87 5.95
CA ARG A 250 -10.82 -29.91 5.70
C ARG A 250 -9.90 -30.09 6.90
N SER A 251 -9.35 -29.01 7.45
CA SER A 251 -8.48 -29.07 8.63
C SER A 251 -9.22 -29.58 9.85
N PHE A 252 -10.47 -29.16 10.06
CA PHE A 252 -11.32 -29.62 11.15
C PHE A 252 -11.66 -31.11 11.03
N GLY A 253 -11.89 -31.62 9.83
CA GLY A 253 -12.12 -33.04 9.56
C GLY A 253 -10.90 -33.93 9.85
N LEU A 254 -9.69 -33.42 9.60
CA LEU A 254 -8.42 -34.11 9.88
C LEU A 254 -7.96 -34.02 11.33
N ALA A 255 -8.52 -33.10 12.12
CA ALA A 255 -8.09 -32.84 13.48
C ALA A 255 -8.63 -33.88 14.48
N GLU A 256 -7.78 -34.28 15.42
CA GLU A 256 -8.20 -35.05 16.59
C GLU A 256 -9.20 -34.27 17.44
N GLU A 257 -10.11 -34.98 18.12
CA GLU A 257 -11.17 -34.38 18.95
C GLU A 257 -10.63 -33.40 20.01
N SER A 258 -9.48 -33.72 20.63
CA SER A 258 -8.80 -32.86 21.60
C SER A 258 -8.36 -31.52 21.00
N VAL A 259 -7.86 -31.53 19.75
CA VAL A 259 -7.47 -30.34 19.01
C VAL A 259 -8.70 -29.49 18.69
N ARG A 260 -9.76 -30.12 18.16
CA ARG A 260 -11.03 -29.44 17.77
C ARG A 260 -11.68 -28.73 18.93
N ARG A 261 -11.76 -29.38 20.09
CA ARG A 261 -12.35 -28.81 21.29
C ARG A 261 -11.57 -27.58 21.76
N ARG A 262 -10.24 -27.73 21.89
CA ARG A 262 -9.38 -26.66 22.39
C ARG A 262 -9.32 -25.48 21.42
N SER A 263 -9.24 -25.73 20.11
CA SER A 263 -9.22 -24.68 19.09
C SER A 263 -10.52 -23.87 19.06
N THR A 264 -11.68 -24.54 19.18
CA THR A 264 -13.00 -23.88 19.19
C THR A 264 -13.15 -22.96 20.39
N THR A 265 -12.80 -23.44 21.59
CA THR A 265 -12.81 -22.61 22.81
C THR A 265 -11.89 -21.40 22.69
N LEU A 266 -10.68 -21.57 22.15
CA LEU A 266 -9.74 -20.46 21.96
C LEU A 266 -10.21 -19.46 20.90
N ALA A 267 -10.83 -19.94 19.81
CA ALA A 267 -11.41 -19.07 18.78
C ALA A 267 -12.53 -18.20 19.36
N GLU A 268 -13.43 -18.79 20.15
CA GLU A 268 -14.50 -18.06 20.84
C GLU A 268 -13.96 -17.01 21.81
N SER A 269 -12.98 -17.39 22.64
CA SER A 269 -12.34 -16.47 23.58
C SER A 269 -11.65 -15.31 22.85
N TRP A 270 -10.92 -15.59 21.77
CA TRP A 270 -10.29 -14.54 20.98
C TRP A 270 -11.31 -13.61 20.36
N MET A 271 -12.41 -14.15 19.81
CA MET A 271 -13.44 -13.33 19.20
C MET A 271 -14.14 -12.42 20.22
N GLN A 272 -14.45 -12.94 21.40
CA GLN A 272 -15.02 -12.16 22.50
C GLN A 272 -14.08 -11.04 22.98
N ALA A 273 -12.77 -11.29 22.97
CA ALA A 273 -11.78 -10.29 23.36
C ALA A 273 -11.51 -9.23 22.28
N ASN A 274 -11.92 -9.47 21.03
CA ASN A 274 -11.61 -8.59 19.89
C ASN A 274 -12.87 -8.16 19.10
N PRO A 275 -13.91 -7.61 19.74
CA PRO A 275 -15.18 -7.30 19.08
C PRO A 275 -15.03 -6.26 17.96
N ALA A 276 -14.14 -5.28 18.12
CA ALA A 276 -13.89 -4.25 17.11
C ALA A 276 -13.32 -4.84 15.80
N LEU A 277 -12.43 -5.83 15.89
CA LEU A 277 -11.82 -6.48 14.72
C LEU A 277 -12.82 -7.38 13.95
N ILE A 278 -13.94 -7.72 14.59
CA ILE A 278 -15.00 -8.55 13.98
C ILE A 278 -16.07 -7.67 13.34
N ALA A 279 -16.36 -6.51 13.92
CA ALA A 279 -17.37 -5.58 13.40
C ALA A 279 -16.97 -5.00 12.04
N ASP A 280 -15.68 -4.72 11.82
CA ASP A 280 -15.15 -4.15 10.58
C ASP A 280 -15.15 -5.10 9.36
N SER A 281 -15.48 -6.39 9.56
CA SER A 281 -15.56 -7.38 8.47
C SER A 281 -16.94 -7.54 7.82
N ARG A 282 -17.98 -6.87 8.34
CA ARG A 282 -19.38 -7.00 7.87
C ARG A 282 -19.86 -5.85 6.99
#